data_AF-A0A930U7B9-F1
#
_entry.id   AF-A0A930U7B9-F1
#
_cell.length_a   1.000
_cell.length_b   1.000
_cell.length_c   1.000
_cell.angle_alpha   90.00
_cell.angle_beta   90.00
_cell.angle_gamma   90.00
#
_symmetry.space_group_name_H-M   'P 1'
#
loop_
_entity.id
_entity.type
_entity.pdbx_description
1 polymer ?
#
loop_
_entity_poly.entity_id
_entity_poly.type
_entity_poly.pdbx_seq_one_letter_code
_entity_poly.pdbx_strand_id
1 'polypeptide(L)'
;MDAVLTEYVHPIPPPTEPLQYRAIGLIRGRYQPSDEQFTQGTLLTQDGVVIDAVLLGRVMSLARKHLDLSQDHLWVVYPRTRSKPRLVIGGPPPPPFIPLHMQLVGVWEPQRLHPEATPAPVPSSPMPEDYFSIRGEVLRDTPDSVAVRIRQTPLNLVDEPRSFRLVLKGRLPHPGRGAFWDFQVVRKGSDLVIDQAHLVAPILPPRKKRVFNQRPAPRRSGPVTPTAPRADVPIRKTPPQL
;
A
#
# COMPACT_ATOMS: atom_id res chain seq x y z
N MET A 1 -11.54 -29.84 23.21
CA MET A 1 -11.39 -28.41 23.53
C MET A 1 -11.70 -27.65 22.27
N ASP A 2 -12.96 -27.28 22.21
CA ASP A 2 -13.67 -26.69 21.09
C ASP A 2 -13.21 -25.27 20.76
N ALA A 3 -13.73 -24.82 19.60
CA ALA A 3 -13.82 -23.45 19.13
C ALA A 3 -12.62 -22.91 18.35
N VAL A 4 -12.58 -23.24 17.04
CA VAL A 4 -12.57 -22.19 16.00
C VAL A 4 -13.34 -22.70 14.78
N LEU A 5 -14.66 -22.85 14.90
CA LEU A 5 -15.54 -22.70 13.74
C LEU A 5 -15.54 -21.20 13.43
N THR A 6 -14.58 -20.73 12.65
CA THR A 6 -14.48 -19.32 12.29
C THR A 6 -15.73 -18.92 11.53
N GLU A 7 -16.60 -18.16 12.18
CA GLU A 7 -17.84 -17.61 11.65
C GLU A 7 -17.60 -16.91 10.30
N TYR A 8 -18.09 -17.53 9.22
CA TYR A 8 -18.11 -17.00 7.86
C TYR A 8 -19.09 -15.83 7.75
N VAL A 9 -18.78 -14.66 8.32
CA VAL A 9 -19.76 -13.54 8.37
C VAL A 9 -19.32 -12.32 7.56
N HIS A 10 -18.10 -12.28 6.98
CA HIS A 10 -17.66 -11.11 6.24
C HIS A 10 -16.73 -11.44 5.03
N PRO A 11 -16.93 -10.83 3.84
CA PRO A 11 -16.07 -11.03 2.66
C PRO A 11 -14.65 -10.49 2.82
N ILE A 12 -14.49 -9.56 3.77
CA ILE A 12 -13.25 -8.85 4.08
C ILE A 12 -12.89 -9.28 5.51
N PRO A 13 -11.97 -10.26 5.69
CA PRO A 13 -11.58 -10.72 7.03
C PRO A 13 -10.84 -9.60 7.79
N PRO A 14 -10.84 -9.56 9.12
CA PRO A 14 -10.03 -8.59 9.86
C PRO A 14 -8.54 -8.79 9.56
N PRO A 15 -7.71 -7.74 9.70
CA PRO A 15 -6.26 -7.91 9.61
C PRO A 15 -5.75 -8.81 10.73
N THR A 16 -4.79 -9.68 10.41
CA THR A 16 -4.17 -10.62 11.36
C THR A 16 -2.91 -10.05 12.01
N GLU A 17 -2.24 -9.13 11.33
CA GLU A 17 -0.98 -8.53 11.78
C GLU A 17 -1.09 -7.00 11.89
N PRO A 18 -0.43 -6.36 12.87
CA PRO A 18 -0.48 -4.92 13.07
C PRO A 18 -0.08 -4.13 11.81
N LEU A 19 1.01 -4.50 11.13
CA LEU A 19 1.53 -3.81 9.94
C LEU A 19 1.20 -4.57 8.63
N GLN A 20 0.04 -5.24 8.59
CA GLN A 20 -0.42 -5.94 7.39
C GLN A 20 -0.88 -4.95 6.32
N TYR A 21 -0.15 -4.92 5.20
CA TYR A 21 -0.59 -4.18 4.02
C TYR A 21 -1.86 -4.80 3.45
N ARG A 22 -2.79 -3.93 3.05
CA ARG A 22 -4.10 -4.34 2.56
C ARG A 22 -4.66 -3.32 1.58
N ALA A 23 -5.28 -3.80 0.51
CA ALA A 23 -6.17 -2.99 -0.31
C ALA A 23 -7.21 -3.93 -0.92
N ILE A 24 -8.36 -4.05 -0.25
CA ILE A 24 -9.46 -4.91 -0.68
C ILE A 24 -10.77 -4.16 -0.48
N GLY A 25 -11.72 -4.35 -1.38
CA GLY A 25 -13.03 -3.75 -1.29
C GLY A 25 -14.13 -4.61 -1.87
N LEU A 26 -15.34 -4.09 -1.73
CA LEU A 26 -16.57 -4.63 -2.26
C LEU A 26 -17.17 -3.63 -3.22
N ILE A 27 -17.59 -4.09 -4.38
CA ILE A 27 -18.25 -3.26 -5.37
C ILE A 27 -19.35 -4.05 -6.04
N ARG A 28 -20.56 -3.47 -6.09
CA ARG A 28 -21.66 -4.08 -6.82
C ARG A 28 -21.68 -3.55 -8.25
N GLY A 29 -21.76 -4.46 -9.20
CA GLY A 29 -21.78 -4.10 -10.61
C GLY A 29 -21.75 -5.29 -11.55
N ARG A 30 -21.86 -4.98 -12.83
CA ARG A 30 -21.88 -5.94 -13.92
C ARG A 30 -20.55 -5.96 -14.65
N TYR A 31 -19.90 -7.11 -14.66
CA TYR A 31 -18.66 -7.28 -15.40
C TYR A 31 -18.96 -7.52 -16.88
N GLN A 32 -18.39 -6.69 -17.74
CA GLN A 32 -18.48 -6.77 -19.18
C GLN A 32 -17.09 -7.13 -19.74
N PRO A 33 -16.89 -8.40 -20.15
CA PRO A 33 -15.64 -8.81 -20.78
C PRO A 33 -15.42 -8.04 -22.09
N SER A 34 -14.15 -7.85 -22.48
CA SER A 34 -13.83 -7.36 -23.81
C SER A 34 -14.01 -8.45 -24.85
N ASP A 35 -14.19 -8.03 -26.11
CA ASP A 35 -14.34 -8.95 -27.24
C ASP A 35 -13.08 -9.82 -27.46
N GLU A 36 -11.91 -9.31 -27.06
CA GLU A 36 -10.62 -9.97 -27.27
C GLU A 36 -10.25 -10.94 -26.14
N GLN A 37 -10.54 -10.58 -24.89
CA GLN A 37 -10.03 -11.30 -23.73
C GLN A 37 -11.06 -11.33 -22.61
N PHE A 38 -11.59 -12.52 -22.31
CA PHE A 38 -12.56 -12.73 -21.21
C PHE A 38 -12.08 -12.22 -19.84
N THR A 39 -10.77 -12.16 -19.61
CA THR A 39 -10.17 -11.73 -18.34
C THR A 39 -9.97 -10.21 -18.25
N GLN A 40 -10.17 -9.48 -19.34
CA GLN A 40 -10.06 -8.03 -19.39
C GLN A 40 -11.41 -7.44 -19.79
N GLY A 41 -11.78 -6.31 -19.21
CA GLY A 41 -13.08 -5.72 -19.50
C GLY A 41 -13.34 -4.48 -18.68
N THR A 42 -14.62 -4.20 -18.46
CA THR A 42 -15.09 -3.11 -17.62
C THR A 42 -16.06 -3.63 -16.57
N LEU A 43 -16.19 -2.88 -15.49
CA LEU A 43 -17.21 -3.06 -14.48
C LEU A 43 -18.16 -1.86 -14.55
N LEU A 44 -19.42 -2.11 -14.93
CA LEU A 44 -20.49 -1.13 -14.86
C LEU A 44 -21.07 -1.15 -13.45
N THR A 45 -20.92 -0.05 -12.74
CA THR A 45 -21.36 0.12 -11.35
C THR A 45 -22.79 0.65 -11.28
N GLN A 46 -23.44 0.53 -10.12
CA GLN A 46 -24.84 0.98 -9.93
C GLN A 46 -25.03 2.49 -10.13
N ASP A 47 -24.01 3.31 -9.84
CA ASP A 47 -24.01 4.74 -10.10
C ASP A 47 -23.69 5.08 -11.57
N GLY A 48 -23.68 4.09 -12.46
CA GLY A 48 -23.48 4.26 -13.90
C GLY A 48 -22.02 4.47 -14.32
N VAL A 49 -21.07 4.37 -13.39
CA VAL A 49 -19.65 4.55 -13.67
C VAL A 49 -19.06 3.28 -14.27
N VAL A 50 -18.31 3.44 -15.35
CA VAL A 50 -17.58 2.36 -16.02
C VAL A 50 -16.13 2.37 -15.55
N ILE A 51 -15.70 1.28 -14.92
CA ILE A 51 -14.35 1.14 -14.35
C ILE A 51 -13.59 0.04 -15.10
N ASP A 52 -12.36 0.32 -15.54
CA ASP A 52 -11.50 -0.71 -16.14
C ASP A 52 -11.31 -1.88 -15.15
N ALA A 53 -11.50 -3.10 -15.61
CA ALA A 53 -11.53 -4.30 -14.77
C ALA A 53 -10.68 -5.45 -15.34
N VAL A 54 -10.00 -6.18 -14.45
CA VAL A 54 -9.33 -7.45 -14.79
C VAL A 54 -9.86 -8.55 -13.89
N LEU A 55 -10.37 -9.63 -14.48
CA LEU A 55 -10.80 -10.84 -13.79
C LEU A 55 -9.60 -11.74 -13.51
N LEU A 56 -9.25 -11.95 -12.23
CA LEU A 56 -8.13 -12.82 -11.88
C LEU A 56 -8.48 -14.29 -12.07
N GLY A 57 -7.48 -15.09 -12.43
CA GLY A 57 -7.62 -16.51 -12.80
C GLY A 57 -8.43 -17.35 -11.80
N ARG A 58 -8.26 -17.09 -10.50
CA ARG A 58 -8.99 -17.80 -9.43
C ARG A 58 -10.53 -17.65 -9.51
N VAL A 59 -11.02 -16.57 -10.13
CA VAL A 59 -12.45 -16.27 -10.28
C VAL A 59 -12.98 -16.72 -11.64
N MET A 60 -12.10 -17.01 -12.61
CA MET A 60 -12.53 -17.35 -13.97
C MET A 60 -13.45 -18.56 -14.04
N SER A 61 -13.12 -19.65 -13.32
CA SER A 61 -13.95 -20.84 -13.34
C SER A 61 -15.34 -20.57 -12.75
N LEU A 62 -15.39 -19.78 -11.67
CA LEU A 62 -16.65 -19.35 -11.05
C LEU A 62 -17.47 -18.52 -12.04
N ALA A 63 -16.84 -17.49 -12.64
CA ALA A 63 -17.48 -16.59 -13.57
C ALA A 63 -18.02 -17.28 -14.84
N ARG A 64 -17.33 -18.32 -15.33
CA ARG A 64 -17.77 -19.06 -16.52
C ARG A 64 -18.86 -20.09 -16.24
N LYS A 65 -18.85 -20.72 -15.07
CA LYS A 65 -19.68 -21.91 -14.79
C LYS A 65 -20.87 -21.63 -13.89
N HIS A 66 -20.78 -20.59 -13.06
CA HIS A 66 -21.70 -20.40 -11.93
C HIS A 66 -22.25 -18.98 -11.79
N LEU A 67 -21.83 -18.04 -12.64
CA LEU A 67 -22.31 -16.66 -12.61
C LEU A 67 -22.98 -16.29 -13.94
N ASP A 68 -24.08 -15.54 -13.84
CA ASP A 68 -24.69 -14.87 -14.98
C ASP A 68 -24.14 -13.44 -15.08
N LEU A 69 -23.11 -13.25 -15.91
CA LEU A 69 -22.44 -11.95 -16.08
C LEU A 69 -23.35 -10.86 -16.68
N SER A 70 -24.58 -11.19 -17.11
CA SER A 70 -25.58 -10.19 -17.49
C SER A 70 -26.20 -9.47 -16.29
N GLN A 71 -26.01 -10.02 -15.08
CA GLN A 71 -26.55 -9.51 -13.83
C GLN A 71 -25.50 -8.76 -13.01
N ASP A 72 -25.99 -7.98 -12.07
CA ASP A 72 -25.15 -7.31 -11.10
C ASP A 72 -24.74 -8.29 -10.01
N HIS A 73 -23.43 -8.34 -9.75
CA HIS A 73 -22.84 -9.17 -8.72
C HIS A 73 -22.09 -8.31 -7.70
N LEU A 74 -21.99 -8.80 -6.47
CA LEU A 74 -21.14 -8.17 -5.46
C LEU A 74 -19.73 -8.74 -5.55
N TRP A 75 -18.83 -7.96 -6.16
CA TRP A 75 -17.46 -8.37 -6.41
C TRP A 75 -16.56 -8.04 -5.23
N VAL A 76 -15.71 -8.99 -4.85
CA VAL A 76 -14.54 -8.72 -4.03
C VAL A 76 -13.41 -8.29 -4.96
N VAL A 77 -12.83 -7.12 -4.70
CA VAL A 77 -11.87 -6.48 -5.60
C VAL A 77 -10.62 -5.98 -4.90
N TYR A 78 -9.53 -5.85 -5.66
CA TYR A 78 -8.38 -5.03 -5.28
C TYR A 78 -8.33 -3.76 -6.12
N PRO A 79 -8.41 -2.56 -5.51
CA PRO A 79 -8.25 -1.32 -6.24
C PRO A 79 -6.79 -1.12 -6.66
N ARG A 80 -6.60 -0.57 -7.86
CA ARG A 80 -5.31 -0.16 -8.42
C ARG A 80 -5.47 1.20 -9.08
N THR A 81 -4.42 2.00 -9.06
CA THR A 81 -4.31 3.18 -9.94
C THR A 81 -3.27 2.88 -11.01
N ARG A 82 -3.61 3.01 -12.30
CA ARG A 82 -2.68 2.73 -13.40
C ARG A 82 -1.57 3.78 -13.51
N SER A 83 -0.34 3.40 -13.83
CA SER A 83 0.74 4.39 -13.98
C SER A 83 0.55 5.34 -15.18
N LYS A 84 -0.31 4.99 -16.13
CA LYS A 84 -0.64 5.79 -17.32
C LYS A 84 -2.14 5.69 -17.62
N PRO A 85 -2.81 6.79 -18.02
CA PRO A 85 -4.17 6.71 -18.54
C PRO A 85 -4.18 5.89 -19.85
N ARG A 86 -5.27 5.17 -20.12
CA ARG A 86 -5.46 4.47 -21.39
C ARG A 86 -5.67 5.53 -22.48
N LEU A 87 -4.72 5.67 -23.39
CA LEU A 87 -4.90 6.49 -24.59
C LEU A 87 -5.82 5.72 -25.54
N VAL A 88 -7.00 6.26 -25.81
CA VAL A 88 -7.88 5.75 -26.87
C VAL A 88 -7.68 6.66 -28.08
N ILE A 89 -7.13 6.12 -29.17
CA ILE A 89 -6.96 6.86 -30.43
C ILE A 89 -8.37 7.22 -30.95
N GLY A 90 -8.65 8.51 -31.11
CA GLY A 90 -9.97 9.01 -31.52
C GLY A 90 -11.02 9.08 -30.40
N GLY A 91 -10.67 8.76 -29.16
CA GLY A 91 -11.55 8.91 -27.99
C GLY A 91 -11.43 10.30 -27.33
N PRO A 92 -12.31 10.63 -26.38
CA PRO A 92 -12.17 11.84 -25.57
C PRO A 92 -10.80 11.86 -24.87
N PRO A 93 -10.23 13.05 -24.61
CA PRO A 93 -8.94 13.17 -23.95
C PRO A 93 -8.96 12.39 -22.62
N PRO A 94 -7.86 11.69 -22.27
CA PRO A 94 -7.82 10.94 -21.03
C PRO A 94 -8.10 11.89 -19.86
N PRO A 95 -8.86 11.44 -18.84
CA PRO A 95 -9.13 12.28 -17.68
C PRO A 95 -7.79 12.76 -17.08
N PRO A 96 -7.74 13.97 -16.50
CA PRO A 96 -6.52 14.53 -15.92
C PRO A 96 -6.00 13.69 -14.73
N PHE A 97 -6.77 12.70 -14.28
CA PHE A 97 -6.42 11.75 -13.24
C PHE A 97 -6.25 10.34 -13.82
N ILE A 98 -5.31 9.60 -13.23
CA ILE A 98 -5.13 8.17 -13.47
C ILE A 98 -6.46 7.45 -13.15
N PRO A 99 -7.05 6.70 -14.09
CA PRO A 99 -8.32 6.02 -13.83
C PRO A 99 -8.13 4.91 -12.80
N LEU A 100 -9.12 4.81 -11.90
CA LEU A 100 -9.28 3.68 -11.00
C LEU A 100 -9.42 2.40 -11.82
N HIS A 101 -8.73 1.35 -11.39
CA HIS A 101 -8.73 0.05 -12.03
C HIS A 101 -9.02 -1.02 -10.99
N MET A 102 -9.91 -1.96 -11.31
CA MET A 102 -10.31 -3.01 -10.39
C MET A 102 -9.75 -4.36 -10.82
N GLN A 103 -9.15 -5.08 -9.88
CA GLN A 103 -8.86 -6.51 -10.06
C GLN A 103 -9.94 -7.31 -9.35
N LEU A 104 -10.73 -8.08 -10.09
CA LEU A 104 -11.83 -8.88 -9.57
C LEU A 104 -11.25 -10.18 -9.05
N VAL A 105 -11.41 -10.41 -7.75
CA VAL A 105 -10.73 -11.48 -7.02
C VAL A 105 -11.67 -12.43 -6.32
N GLY A 106 -12.97 -12.18 -6.33
CA GLY A 106 -14.00 -13.09 -5.85
C GLY A 106 -15.39 -12.50 -6.03
N VAL A 107 -16.40 -13.28 -5.67
CA VAL A 107 -17.80 -12.83 -5.62
C VAL A 107 -18.37 -13.18 -4.26
N TRP A 108 -19.06 -12.24 -3.64
CA TRP A 108 -19.72 -12.41 -2.37
C TRP A 108 -21.23 -12.56 -2.58
N GLU A 109 -21.66 -13.80 -2.78
CA GLU A 109 -23.08 -14.18 -2.86
C GLU A 109 -23.31 -15.48 -2.07
N PRO A 110 -23.15 -15.46 -0.73
CA PRO A 110 -23.17 -16.69 0.07
C PRO A 110 -24.50 -17.45 -0.08
N GLN A 111 -25.63 -16.77 -0.21
CA GLN A 111 -26.94 -17.42 -0.38
C GLN A 111 -27.07 -18.18 -1.71
N ARG A 112 -26.39 -17.73 -2.78
CA ARG A 112 -26.43 -18.37 -4.10
C ARG A 112 -25.34 -19.40 -4.29
N LEU A 113 -24.14 -19.11 -3.78
CA LEU A 113 -22.94 -19.92 -4.00
C LEU A 113 -22.74 -21.00 -2.93
N HIS A 114 -23.32 -20.82 -1.73
CA HIS A 114 -23.21 -21.75 -0.61
C HIS A 114 -24.57 -21.93 0.11
N PRO A 115 -25.60 -22.49 -0.57
CA PRO A 115 -26.93 -22.65 0.02
C PRO A 115 -26.99 -23.61 1.22
N GLU A 116 -26.02 -24.51 1.35
CA GLU A 116 -25.90 -25.46 2.47
C GLU A 116 -25.19 -24.88 3.71
N ALA A 117 -24.55 -23.71 3.58
CA ALA A 117 -24.07 -23.01 4.77
C ALA A 117 -25.31 -22.61 5.57
N THR A 118 -25.49 -23.21 6.76
CA THR A 118 -26.50 -22.82 7.76
C THR A 118 -26.66 -21.31 7.69
N PRO A 119 -27.88 -20.74 7.54
CA PRO A 119 -28.06 -19.33 7.25
C PRO A 119 -27.29 -18.53 8.30
N ALA A 120 -26.09 -18.09 7.91
CA ALA A 120 -25.28 -17.23 8.73
C ALA A 120 -26.17 -16.02 8.97
N PRO A 121 -26.27 -15.52 10.22
CA PRO A 121 -27.09 -14.35 10.49
C PRO A 121 -26.71 -13.31 9.46
N VAL A 122 -27.67 -12.98 8.58
CA VAL A 122 -27.50 -11.92 7.59
C VAL A 122 -27.03 -10.73 8.42
N PRO A 123 -25.86 -10.12 8.13
CA PRO A 123 -25.40 -9.01 8.94
C PRO A 123 -26.56 -8.03 9.05
N SER A 124 -26.91 -7.67 10.28
CA SER A 124 -28.09 -6.87 10.59
C SER A 124 -28.03 -5.45 10.01
N SER A 125 -26.88 -5.07 9.46
CA SER A 125 -26.70 -3.91 8.60
C SER A 125 -26.51 -4.36 7.15
N PRO A 126 -27.15 -3.70 6.16
CA PRO A 126 -26.75 -3.87 4.77
C PRO A 126 -25.24 -3.65 4.67
N MET A 127 -24.54 -4.62 4.06
CA MET A 127 -23.12 -4.53 3.82
C MET A 127 -22.85 -3.27 3.01
N PRO A 128 -21.89 -2.41 3.39
CA PRO A 128 -21.62 -1.21 2.62
C PRO A 128 -21.09 -1.62 1.24
N GLU A 129 -21.92 -1.43 0.23
CA GLU A 129 -21.51 -1.48 -1.18
C GLU A 129 -20.52 -0.32 -1.40
N ASP A 130 -19.55 -0.50 -2.30
CA ASP A 130 -18.51 0.51 -2.58
C ASP A 130 -17.53 0.80 -1.44
N TYR A 131 -17.42 -0.11 -0.47
CA TYR A 131 -16.49 -0.02 0.65
C TYR A 131 -15.13 -0.68 0.39
N PHE A 132 -14.07 -0.06 0.89
CA PHE A 132 -12.69 -0.52 0.78
C PHE A 132 -11.98 -0.40 2.13
N SER A 133 -11.31 -1.49 2.53
CA SER A 133 -10.38 -1.52 3.65
C SER A 133 -8.96 -1.44 3.11
N ILE A 134 -8.28 -0.32 3.39
CA ILE A 134 -6.95 -0.01 2.87
C ILE A 134 -6.00 0.21 4.03
N ARG A 135 -4.91 -0.56 4.09
CA ARG A 135 -3.85 -0.43 5.09
C ARG A 135 -2.50 -0.29 4.40
N GLY A 136 -1.77 0.77 4.74
CA GLY A 136 -0.50 1.04 4.08
C GLY A 136 0.24 2.25 4.62
N GLU A 137 1.35 2.55 3.97
CA GLU A 137 2.24 3.65 4.38
C GLU A 137 1.91 4.91 3.59
N VAL A 138 1.68 6.03 4.29
CA VAL A 138 1.41 7.32 3.65
C VAL A 138 2.70 7.89 3.06
N LEU A 139 2.76 7.99 1.74
CA LEU A 139 3.89 8.58 1.02
C LEU A 139 3.83 10.11 1.02
N ARG A 140 2.62 10.63 0.84
CA ARG A 140 2.33 12.06 0.75
C ARG A 140 0.92 12.31 1.26
N ASP A 141 0.78 13.39 2.00
CA ASP A 141 -0.47 13.94 2.50
C ASP A 141 -0.58 15.38 1.96
N THR A 142 -1.71 15.70 1.34
CA THR A 142 -2.03 17.02 0.77
C THR A 142 -3.42 17.43 1.26
N PRO A 143 -3.79 18.72 1.17
CA PRO A 143 -5.09 19.18 1.67
C PRO A 143 -6.31 18.39 1.17
N ASP A 144 -6.24 17.84 -0.06
CA ASP A 144 -7.36 17.18 -0.75
C ASP A 144 -7.14 15.69 -1.01
N SER A 145 -5.92 15.17 -0.81
CA SER A 145 -5.61 13.78 -1.15
C SER A 145 -4.45 13.19 -0.35
N VAL A 146 -4.52 11.88 -0.15
CA VAL A 146 -3.51 11.08 0.53
C VAL A 146 -3.00 10.00 -0.43
N ALA A 147 -1.69 9.95 -0.62
CA ALA A 147 -1.03 8.91 -1.39
C ALA A 147 -0.53 7.80 -0.47
N VAL A 148 -1.03 6.58 -0.67
CA VAL A 148 -0.71 5.42 0.17
C VAL A 148 0.06 4.39 -0.64
N ARG A 149 1.18 3.89 -0.09
CA ARG A 149 1.93 2.76 -0.62
C ARG A 149 1.38 1.47 -0.05
N ILE A 150 1.04 0.55 -0.95
CA ILE A 150 0.63 -0.80 -0.63
C ILE A 150 1.72 -1.76 -1.10
N ARG A 151 2.22 -2.60 -0.20
CA ARG A 151 3.15 -3.69 -0.55
C ARG A 151 2.37 -4.97 -0.78
N GLN A 152 2.67 -5.63 -1.88
CA GLN A 152 2.16 -6.97 -2.16
C GLN A 152 3.08 -7.97 -1.48
N THR A 153 2.50 -8.94 -0.79
CA THR A 153 3.24 -10.10 -0.31
C THR A 153 3.82 -10.83 -1.52
N PRO A 154 5.14 -11.10 -1.55
CA PRO A 154 5.74 -11.94 -2.56
C PRO A 154 5.00 -13.28 -2.65
N LEU A 155 4.74 -13.76 -3.87
CA LEU A 155 4.12 -15.08 -4.05
C LEU A 155 5.12 -16.21 -3.75
N ASN A 156 6.42 -15.93 -3.89
CA ASN A 156 7.51 -16.86 -3.60
C ASN A 156 8.64 -16.14 -2.83
N LEU A 157 9.46 -16.88 -2.08
CA LEU A 157 10.59 -16.32 -1.32
C LEU A 157 11.65 -15.60 -2.19
N VAL A 158 11.69 -15.90 -3.48
CA VAL A 158 12.66 -15.33 -4.44
C VAL A 158 12.18 -13.99 -5.01
N ASP A 159 10.87 -13.74 -4.99
CA ASP A 159 10.32 -12.53 -5.59
C ASP A 159 10.53 -11.31 -4.69
N GLU A 160 11.04 -10.22 -5.27
CA GLU A 160 11.10 -8.95 -4.55
C GLU A 160 9.69 -8.43 -4.24
N PRO A 161 9.48 -7.84 -3.03
CA PRO A 161 8.20 -7.26 -2.67
C PRO A 161 7.78 -6.15 -3.62
N ARG A 162 6.80 -6.43 -4.48
CA ARG A 162 6.22 -5.41 -5.37
C ARG A 162 5.37 -4.46 -4.55
N SER A 163 5.46 -3.17 -4.86
CA SER A 163 4.58 -2.17 -4.25
C SER A 163 3.90 -1.33 -5.31
N PHE A 164 2.74 -0.81 -4.96
CA PHE A 164 2.00 0.13 -5.78
C PHE A 164 1.50 1.27 -4.92
N ARG A 165 1.13 2.36 -5.59
CA ARG A 165 0.55 3.53 -4.95
C ARG A 165 -0.96 3.51 -5.19
N LEU A 166 -1.72 3.97 -4.20
CA LEU A 166 -3.11 4.38 -4.32
C LEU A 166 -3.23 5.85 -3.94
N VAL A 167 -4.18 6.55 -4.56
CA VAL A 167 -4.52 7.92 -4.21
C VAL A 167 -5.94 7.92 -3.66
N LEU A 168 -6.08 8.40 -2.42
CA LEU A 168 -7.35 8.54 -1.73
C LEU A 168 -7.69 10.03 -1.62
N LYS A 169 -8.93 10.41 -1.86
CA LYS A 169 -9.44 11.76 -1.66
C LYS A 169 -9.81 11.98 -0.20
N GLY A 170 -9.59 13.20 0.28
CA GLY A 170 -9.82 13.58 1.67
C GLY A 170 -8.53 13.92 2.40
N ARG A 171 -8.64 14.17 3.70
CA ARG A 171 -7.56 14.66 4.55
C ARG A 171 -7.36 13.74 5.75
N LEU A 172 -6.12 13.61 6.18
CA LEU A 172 -5.80 12.95 7.45
C LEU A 172 -6.14 13.84 8.65
N PRO A 173 -6.54 13.27 9.80
CA PRO A 173 -6.76 14.06 11.01
C PRO A 173 -5.47 14.72 11.52
N HIS A 174 -4.31 14.11 11.25
CA HIS A 174 -2.98 14.62 11.59
C HIS A 174 -1.98 14.28 10.47
N PRO A 175 -0.88 15.04 10.33
CA PRO A 175 0.15 14.76 9.33
C PRO A 175 0.66 13.33 9.45
N GLY A 176 0.43 12.54 8.40
CA GLY A 176 0.69 11.10 8.44
C GLY A 176 1.88 10.64 7.60
N ARG A 177 2.65 11.55 7.01
CA ARG A 177 3.73 11.19 6.05
C ARG A 177 4.74 10.25 6.71
N GLY A 178 4.97 9.11 6.05
CA GLY A 178 5.86 8.06 6.53
C GLY A 178 5.27 7.25 7.67
N ALA A 179 3.99 7.38 8.03
CA ALA A 179 3.34 6.51 9.01
C ALA A 179 2.47 5.45 8.33
N PHE A 180 2.16 4.39 9.06
CA PHE A 180 1.25 3.33 8.66
C PHE A 180 -0.16 3.63 9.16
N TRP A 181 -1.13 3.60 8.25
CA TRP A 181 -2.51 3.97 8.51
C TRP A 181 -3.47 2.88 8.05
N ASP A 182 -4.60 2.81 8.75
CA ASP A 182 -5.77 2.04 8.38
C ASP A 182 -6.86 2.99 7.92
N PHE A 183 -7.39 2.76 6.72
CA PHE A 183 -8.38 3.59 6.07
C PHE A 183 -9.63 2.78 5.78
N GLN A 184 -10.77 3.31 6.25
CA GLN A 184 -12.08 2.95 5.72
C GLN A 184 -12.41 3.94 4.61
N VAL A 185 -12.65 3.41 3.43
CA VAL A 185 -12.76 4.18 2.19
C VAL A 185 -14.05 3.81 1.47
N VAL A 186 -14.74 4.81 0.95
CA VAL A 186 -15.95 4.64 0.15
C VAL A 186 -15.68 5.16 -1.25
N ARG A 187 -16.04 4.40 -2.28
CA ARG A 187 -15.98 4.88 -3.66
C ARG A 187 -17.12 5.86 -3.92
N LYS A 188 -16.80 7.00 -4.53
CA LYS A 188 -17.78 7.96 -5.07
C LYS A 188 -17.41 8.25 -6.52
N GLY A 189 -18.21 7.74 -7.46
CA GLY A 189 -17.85 7.77 -8.87
C GLY A 189 -16.53 7.03 -9.14
N SER A 190 -15.54 7.72 -9.71
CA SER A 190 -14.20 7.14 -9.97
C SER A 190 -13.19 7.38 -8.84
N ASP A 191 -13.59 8.07 -7.77
CA ASP A 191 -12.71 8.45 -6.67
C ASP A 191 -12.87 7.51 -5.46
N LEU A 192 -11.75 7.24 -4.79
CA LEU A 192 -11.71 6.56 -3.49
C LEU A 192 -11.65 7.61 -2.40
N VAL A 193 -12.71 7.77 -1.61
CA VAL A 193 -12.84 8.83 -0.60
C VAL A 193 -12.65 8.25 0.79
N ILE A 194 -11.80 8.88 1.60
CA ILE A 194 -11.58 8.51 2.99
C ILE A 194 -12.85 8.81 3.79
N ASP A 195 -13.41 7.78 4.42
CA ASP A 195 -14.49 7.90 5.40
C ASP A 195 -13.91 7.94 6.83
N GLN A 196 -13.00 7.01 7.15
CA GLN A 196 -12.28 6.98 8.41
C GLN A 196 -10.79 6.72 8.19
N ALA A 197 -9.95 7.29 9.05
CA ALA A 197 -8.50 7.08 9.03
C ALA A 197 -7.95 6.93 10.46
N HIS A 198 -7.32 5.78 10.74
CA HIS A 198 -6.72 5.46 12.03
C HIS A 198 -5.21 5.27 11.90
N LEU A 199 -4.44 5.99 12.72
CA LEU A 199 -2.99 5.82 12.78
C LEU A 199 -2.67 4.48 13.45
N VAL A 200 -2.00 3.58 12.74
CA VAL A 200 -1.62 2.26 13.26
C VAL A 200 -0.23 2.32 13.89
N ALA A 201 0.74 2.92 13.19
CA ALA A 201 2.09 3.05 13.72
C ALA A 201 2.84 4.21 13.04
N PRO A 202 3.65 4.98 13.78
CA PRO A 202 4.65 5.84 13.17
C PRO A 202 5.77 4.97 12.57
N ILE A 203 5.90 4.90 11.24
CA ILE A 203 7.06 4.22 10.65
C ILE A 203 8.23 5.21 10.70
N LEU A 204 9.09 5.04 11.69
CA LEU A 204 10.34 5.78 11.77
C LEU A 204 11.22 5.38 10.57
N PRO A 205 11.86 6.34 9.87
CA PRO A 205 12.83 5.98 8.85
C PRO A 205 13.92 5.10 9.49
N PRO A 206 14.45 4.10 8.77
CA PRO A 206 15.55 3.29 9.30
C PRO A 206 16.65 4.24 9.74
N ARG A 207 17.05 4.18 11.02
CA ARG A 207 18.17 4.95 11.55
C ARG A 207 19.32 4.75 10.58
N LYS A 208 19.75 5.82 9.88
CA LYS A 208 20.99 5.78 9.10
C LYS A 208 22.05 5.26 10.05
N LYS A 209 22.56 4.04 9.83
CA LYS A 209 23.75 3.58 10.54
C LYS A 209 24.78 4.66 10.28
N ARG A 210 25.15 5.42 11.31
CA ARG A 210 26.28 6.35 11.23
C ARG A 210 27.46 5.46 10.85
N VAL A 211 27.86 5.51 9.59
CA VAL A 211 29.15 4.97 9.18
C VAL A 211 30.14 5.87 9.92
N PHE A 212 30.63 5.38 11.05
CA PHE A 212 31.70 6.02 11.79
C PHE A 212 32.93 5.86 10.91
N ASN A 213 33.11 6.77 9.96
CA ASN A 213 34.35 6.88 9.20
C ASN A 213 35.44 7.22 10.21
N GLN A 214 36.07 6.19 10.76
CA GLN A 214 37.36 6.32 11.40
C GLN A 214 38.33 6.77 10.31
N ARG A 215 38.50 8.08 10.17
CA ARG A 215 39.65 8.61 9.46
C ARG A 215 40.88 8.07 10.19
N PRO A 216 41.84 7.41 9.51
CA PRO A 216 43.10 7.05 10.13
C PRO A 216 43.79 8.34 10.57
N ALA A 217 44.20 8.41 11.83
CA ALA A 217 45.02 9.51 12.32
C ALA A 217 46.28 9.63 11.45
N PRO A 218 46.71 10.83 11.04
CA PRO A 218 47.93 10.98 10.27
C PRO A 218 49.12 10.55 11.14
N ARG A 219 49.81 9.49 10.71
CA ARG A 219 51.12 9.08 11.25
C ARG A 219 52.09 10.25 11.06
N ARG A 220 52.44 10.93 12.16
CA ARG A 220 53.60 11.83 12.20
C ARG A 220 54.86 10.97 12.14
N SER A 221 55.47 10.90 10.96
CA SER A 221 56.86 10.50 10.77
C SER A 221 57.77 11.62 11.30
N GLY A 222 58.41 11.40 12.43
CA GLY A 222 59.53 12.20 12.94
C GLY A 222 60.82 11.37 12.90
N PRO A 223 61.97 11.90 12.44
CA PRO A 223 63.19 11.11 12.25
C PRO A 223 63.87 10.74 13.57
N VAL A 224 64.61 9.63 13.49
CA VAL A 224 65.41 9.01 14.55
C VAL A 224 66.62 9.89 14.93
N THR A 225 66.88 9.89 16.24
CA THR A 225 67.96 10.42 17.11
C THR A 225 69.40 10.51 16.53
N PRO A 226 70.31 11.29 17.17
CA PRO A 226 71.18 10.68 18.18
C PRO A 226 71.51 11.56 19.43
N THR A 227 71.46 10.89 20.58
CA THR A 227 72.50 10.81 21.64
C THR A 227 73.14 12.08 22.23
N ALA A 228 73.10 12.15 23.57
CA ALA A 228 73.70 13.15 24.45
C ALA A 228 75.24 13.26 24.36
N PRO A 229 75.81 14.35 24.90
CA PRO A 229 76.65 14.18 26.08
C PRO A 229 76.36 15.18 27.22
N ARG A 230 76.88 14.84 28.40
CA ARG A 230 76.74 15.50 29.70
C ARG A 230 78.08 16.18 30.07
N ALA A 231 78.04 17.15 31.00
CA ALA A 231 79.15 17.83 31.72
C ALA A 231 79.85 18.97 30.93
N ASP A 232 80.22 20.16 31.45
CA ASP A 232 80.32 20.78 32.78
C ASP A 232 80.23 22.34 32.68
N VAL A 233 79.57 23.00 33.67
CA VAL A 233 80.00 24.13 34.57
C VAL A 233 80.99 25.22 34.05
N PRO A 234 81.07 26.51 34.53
CA PRO A 234 80.08 27.52 35.03
C PRO A 234 80.29 29.02 34.57
N ILE A 235 79.33 29.91 34.94
CA ILE A 235 79.42 31.34 35.41
C ILE A 235 80.24 32.39 34.60
N ARG A 236 79.63 33.56 34.21
CA ARG A 236 79.73 34.90 34.89
C ARG A 236 79.14 36.09 34.07
N LYS A 237 78.21 36.83 34.72
CA LYS A 237 77.95 38.30 34.82
C LYS A 237 77.82 39.21 33.55
N THR A 238 76.63 39.81 33.42
CA THR A 238 76.22 41.25 33.28
C THR A 238 77.27 42.33 32.94
N PRO A 239 76.92 43.57 32.45
CA PRO A 239 75.60 44.24 32.28
C PRO A 239 75.46 45.06 30.94
N PRO A 240 74.42 45.92 30.75
CA PRO A 240 74.01 46.46 29.44
C PRO A 240 74.63 47.83 29.14
N GLN A 241 74.55 48.25 27.87
CA GLN A 241 74.73 49.65 27.45
C GLN A 241 73.67 49.97 26.38
N LEU A 242 72.80 50.91 26.76
CA LEU A 242 72.01 51.89 25.99
C LEU A 242 71.43 51.52 24.62
#